data_AF-A0A6N9U0E3-F1
#
_entry.id   AF-A0A6N9U0E3-F1
#
_cell.length_a   1.000
_cell.length_b   1.000
_cell.length_c   1.000
_cell.angle_alpha   90.00
_cell.angle_beta   90.00
_cell.angle_gamma   90.00
#
_symmetry.space_group_name_H-M   'P 1'
#
loop_
_entity.id
_entity.type
_entity.pdbx_description
1 polymer ?
#
loop_
_entity_poly.entity_id
_entity_poly.type
_entity_poly.pdbx_seq_one_letter_code
_entity_poly.pdbx_strand_id
1 'polypeptide(L)'
;MPTIYREPDYTYEDLVDLVEGQLRVVELTAVNAEIGGPGERLWMSEPGTGASEVYRLWHKGGGKGKGKGTDKAPARGGYWAVDQDHPWDVMPSLREALAGVLDRLTRPGSASEYALEPGREERDLAVLTELETVWLSGLSPLAGLYGARAVERHLNHELFIPIQAELARAGALRSRMLRERYGTGPDAAGRAATELGWDIGKARTALAAGDEYRQWVRDGAARARDRIAVRRPPGETGLPDVLAATLMTAACAYEDVVPGRPSPVPLPDELARWYVFVQGLGACVAVAVEDAYTPDGSPRDYMRVAPVAMVVQAGWSVRDGVIFSPLPYAEYLDDIEYDEEAVRASGGTSLPDESP
;
A
#
# COMPACT_ATOMS: atom_id res chain seq x y z
N MET A 1 7.52 -18.30 15.41
CA MET A 1 8.40 -18.66 14.30
C MET A 1 9.37 -19.78 14.66
N PRO A 2 8.89 -21.03 14.82
CA PRO A 2 9.75 -22.19 14.61
C PRO A 2 10.12 -22.27 13.12
N THR A 3 11.37 -21.94 12.78
CA THR A 3 11.93 -22.22 11.44
C THR A 3 11.97 -23.73 11.24
N ILE A 4 11.31 -24.24 10.20
CA ILE A 4 11.19 -25.67 9.92
C ILE A 4 12.20 -26.17 8.88
N TYR A 5 12.56 -25.32 7.91
CA TYR A 5 13.57 -25.60 6.89
C TYR A 5 14.44 -24.36 6.64
N ARG A 6 15.73 -24.54 6.33
CA ARG A 6 16.64 -23.43 6.02
C ARG A 6 17.85 -23.85 5.21
N GLU A 7 18.51 -22.88 4.59
CA GLU A 7 19.87 -23.02 4.11
C GLU A 7 20.88 -23.15 5.27
N PRO A 8 21.99 -23.89 5.09
CA PRO A 8 22.41 -24.59 3.86
C PRO A 8 21.86 -26.01 3.75
N ASP A 9 20.98 -26.44 4.67
CA ASP A 9 20.47 -27.81 4.71
C ASP A 9 19.58 -28.12 3.49
N TYR A 10 18.98 -27.08 2.89
CA TYR A 10 18.16 -27.11 1.69
C TYR A 10 18.48 -25.90 0.80
N THR A 11 18.51 -26.06 -0.52
CA THR A 11 18.61 -24.92 -1.45
C THR A 11 17.28 -24.18 -1.54
N TYR A 12 17.25 -22.97 -2.12
CA TYR A 12 16.00 -22.24 -2.36
C TYR A 12 14.93 -23.10 -3.06
N GLU A 13 15.30 -23.79 -4.15
CA GLU A 13 14.35 -24.63 -4.90
C GLU A 13 13.87 -25.81 -4.04
N ASP A 14 14.76 -26.43 -3.26
CA ASP A 14 14.35 -27.49 -2.32
C ASP A 14 13.37 -26.96 -1.27
N LEU A 15 13.55 -25.75 -0.76
CA LEU A 15 12.64 -25.14 0.22
C LEU A 15 11.24 -24.92 -0.36
N VAL A 16 11.16 -24.47 -1.62
CA VAL A 16 9.89 -24.31 -2.33
C VAL A 16 9.24 -25.68 -2.57
N ASP A 17 9.98 -26.65 -3.09
CA ASP A 17 9.50 -28.01 -3.37
C ASP A 17 9.03 -28.73 -2.09
N LEU A 18 9.72 -28.52 -0.96
CA LEU A 18 9.31 -29.07 0.33
C LEU A 18 7.95 -28.55 0.77
N VAL A 19 7.68 -27.26 0.56
CA VAL A 19 6.40 -26.66 0.96
C VAL A 19 5.31 -27.04 -0.04
N GLU A 20 5.50 -26.77 -1.33
CA GLU A 20 4.46 -26.97 -2.35
C GLU A 20 4.21 -28.45 -2.70
N GLY A 21 5.27 -29.27 -2.65
CA GLY A 21 5.20 -30.69 -3.03
C GLY A 21 4.80 -31.63 -1.90
N GLN A 22 5.06 -31.27 -0.63
CA GLN A 22 4.78 -32.14 0.51
C GLN A 22 3.63 -31.65 1.39
N LEU A 23 3.39 -30.34 1.44
CA LEU A 23 2.33 -29.75 2.23
C LEU A 23 1.15 -29.40 1.31
N ARG A 24 -0.07 -29.67 1.76
CA ARG A 24 -1.28 -29.24 1.06
C ARG A 24 -1.49 -27.76 1.32
N VAL A 25 -0.93 -26.91 0.48
CA VAL A 25 -0.92 -25.46 0.65
C VAL A 25 -1.47 -24.71 -0.56
N VAL A 26 -1.90 -23.48 -0.31
CA VAL A 26 -2.30 -22.49 -1.32
C VAL A 26 -1.43 -21.26 -1.12
N GLU A 27 -0.83 -20.76 -2.20
CA GLU A 27 -0.04 -19.53 -2.17
C GLU A 27 -0.94 -18.30 -1.97
N LEU A 28 -0.51 -17.37 -1.11
CA LEU A 28 -1.17 -16.09 -0.88
C LEU A 28 -0.66 -15.06 -1.90
N THR A 29 -1.04 -15.26 -3.16
CA THR A 29 -0.49 -14.53 -4.31
C THR A 29 -0.69 -13.01 -4.25
N ALA A 30 -1.85 -12.53 -3.81
CA ALA A 30 -2.14 -11.11 -3.74
C ALA A 30 -1.35 -10.45 -2.60
N VAL A 31 -1.24 -11.11 -1.45
CA VAL A 31 -0.39 -10.67 -0.33
C VAL A 31 1.08 -10.67 -0.75
N ASN A 32 1.58 -11.74 -1.38
CA ASN A 32 2.96 -11.83 -1.89
C ASN A 32 3.26 -10.70 -2.88
N ALA A 33 2.31 -10.35 -3.76
CA ALA A 33 2.49 -9.27 -4.71
C ALA A 33 2.62 -7.88 -4.06
N GLU A 34 2.06 -7.68 -2.86
CA GLU A 34 2.13 -6.39 -2.15
C GLU A 34 3.31 -6.30 -1.19
N ILE A 35 3.64 -7.38 -0.45
CA ILE A 35 4.64 -7.34 0.64
C ILE A 35 5.82 -8.30 0.45
N GLY A 36 5.79 -9.17 -0.55
CA GLY A 36 6.84 -10.15 -0.78
C GLY A 36 8.11 -9.52 -1.34
N GLY A 37 9.24 -9.73 -0.67
CA GLY A 37 10.55 -9.43 -1.24
C GLY A 37 10.88 -10.35 -2.44
N PRO A 38 11.93 -10.05 -3.23
CA PRO A 38 12.32 -10.89 -4.36
C PRO A 38 12.59 -12.33 -3.95
N GLY A 39 11.73 -13.26 -4.40
CA GLY A 39 11.81 -14.68 -4.09
C GLY A 39 11.17 -15.11 -2.76
N GLU A 40 10.73 -14.16 -1.93
CA GLU A 40 9.97 -14.45 -0.71
C GLU A 40 8.54 -14.86 -1.06
N ARG A 41 7.96 -15.76 -0.26
CA ARG A 41 6.63 -16.32 -0.50
C ARG A 41 5.92 -16.62 0.81
N LEU A 42 4.61 -16.40 0.81
CA LEU A 42 3.70 -16.88 1.84
C LEU A 42 2.71 -17.89 1.25
N TRP A 43 2.47 -18.95 2.01
CA TRP A 43 1.44 -19.94 1.75
C TRP A 43 0.58 -20.15 3.00
N MET A 44 -0.62 -20.65 2.79
CA MET A 44 -1.51 -21.13 3.84
C MET A 44 -1.90 -22.57 3.55
N SER A 45 -2.10 -23.37 4.59
CA SER A 45 -2.64 -24.72 4.46
C SER A 45 -3.99 -24.70 3.72
N GLU A 46 -4.22 -25.66 2.82
CA GLU A 46 -5.47 -25.79 2.06
C GLU A 46 -6.68 -25.84 3.01
N PRO A 47 -7.75 -25.06 2.74
CA PRO A 47 -8.95 -25.10 3.55
C PRO A 47 -9.52 -26.52 3.67
N GLY A 48 -9.80 -26.94 4.92
CA GLY A 48 -10.41 -28.23 5.22
C GLY A 48 -9.44 -29.41 5.40
N THR A 49 -8.13 -29.17 5.39
CA THR A 49 -7.11 -30.24 5.55
C THR A 49 -6.69 -30.52 7.00
N GLY A 50 -7.14 -29.73 7.98
CA GLY A 50 -6.85 -29.94 9.40
C GLY A 50 -6.49 -28.65 10.13
N ALA A 51 -5.40 -28.67 10.92
CA ALA A 51 -4.87 -27.48 11.57
C ALA A 51 -4.38 -26.49 10.50
N SER A 52 -4.94 -25.28 10.52
CA SER A 52 -4.56 -24.22 9.60
C SER A 52 -3.21 -23.64 10.01
N GLU A 53 -2.22 -23.74 9.14
CA GLU A 53 -0.88 -23.18 9.34
C GLU A 53 -0.53 -22.22 8.19
N VAL A 54 0.27 -21.21 8.48
CA VAL A 54 0.86 -20.29 7.51
C VAL A 54 2.35 -20.57 7.40
N TYR A 55 2.84 -20.67 6.17
CA TYR A 55 4.25 -20.92 5.87
C TYR A 55 4.85 -19.68 5.20
N ARG A 56 6.01 -19.22 5.69
CA ARG A 56 6.70 -18.06 5.13
C ARG A 56 8.11 -18.43 4.71
N LEU A 57 8.40 -18.34 3.42
CA LEU A 57 9.75 -18.34 2.87
C LEU A 57 10.28 -16.90 2.83
N TRP A 58 11.41 -16.66 3.50
CA TRP A 58 12.01 -15.34 3.62
C TRP A 58 13.53 -15.41 3.53
N HIS A 59 14.17 -14.29 3.18
CA HIS A 59 15.63 -14.21 3.09
C HIS A 59 16.19 -13.30 4.18
N LYS A 60 17.06 -13.86 5.04
CA LYS A 60 17.81 -13.05 5.99
C LYS A 60 18.95 -12.34 5.29
N GLY A 61 18.84 -11.04 5.05
CA GLY A 61 20.00 -10.23 4.70
C GLY A 61 21.04 -10.27 5.84
N GLY A 62 22.30 -10.60 5.52
CA GLY A 62 23.40 -10.51 6.49
C GLY A 62 23.47 -9.08 7.05
N GLY A 63 23.09 -8.92 8.32
CA GLY A 63 22.92 -7.58 8.90
C GLY A 63 24.20 -6.74 8.80
N LYS A 64 24.09 -5.53 8.24
CA LYS A 64 25.03 -4.45 8.59
C LYS A 64 24.75 -4.08 10.05
N GLY A 65 25.35 -4.83 10.98
CA GLY A 65 25.32 -4.48 12.38
C GLY A 65 25.90 -3.09 12.58
N LYS A 66 25.08 -2.14 13.09
CA LYS A 66 25.58 -1.01 13.86
C LYS A 66 26.20 -1.58 15.14
N GLY A 67 27.43 -2.07 15.05
CA GLY A 67 28.16 -2.67 16.15
C GLY A 67 29.63 -2.29 16.07
N LYS A 68 30.03 -1.26 16.82
CA LYS A 68 31.43 -1.04 17.19
C LYS A 68 31.87 -2.24 18.03
N GLY A 69 32.58 -3.19 17.43
CA GLY A 69 33.10 -4.36 18.13
C GLY A 69 33.91 -5.21 17.17
N THR A 70 35.19 -4.90 17.06
CA THR A 70 36.20 -5.80 16.49
C THR A 70 36.25 -7.08 17.34
N ASP A 71 36.36 -8.23 16.69
CA ASP A 71 36.49 -9.60 17.25
C ASP A 71 35.23 -10.49 17.31
N LYS A 72 34.38 -10.42 16.28
CA LYS A 72 33.64 -11.61 15.85
C LYS A 72 33.84 -11.84 14.36
N ALA A 73 34.14 -13.10 14.01
CA ALA A 73 34.23 -13.56 12.63
C ALA A 73 33.03 -13.05 11.81
N PRO A 74 33.21 -12.69 10.52
CA PRO A 74 32.13 -12.18 9.70
C PRO A 74 30.95 -13.15 9.76
N ALA A 75 29.79 -12.66 10.18
CA ALA A 75 28.57 -13.45 10.13
C ALA A 75 28.42 -13.98 8.70
N ARG A 76 28.39 -15.31 8.55
CA ARG A 76 28.12 -15.97 7.28
C ARG A 76 26.89 -15.34 6.63
N GLY A 77 26.95 -15.22 5.30
CA GLY A 77 26.04 -14.49 4.43
C GLY A 77 24.56 -14.79 4.61
N GLY A 78 23.74 -14.05 3.87
CA GLY A 78 22.30 -14.24 3.93
C GLY A 78 21.87 -15.66 3.65
N TYR A 79 20.71 -16.04 4.17
CA TYR A 79 20.17 -17.38 4.03
C TYR A 79 18.65 -17.36 3.85
N TRP A 80 18.15 -18.33 3.11
CA TRP A 80 16.72 -18.60 2.98
C TRP A 80 16.22 -19.51 4.10
N ALA A 81 15.01 -19.24 4.58
CA ALA A 81 14.35 -20.03 5.60
C ALA A 81 12.84 -20.07 5.41
N VAL A 82 12.25 -21.21 5.79
CA VAL A 82 10.81 -21.42 5.87
C VAL A 82 10.41 -21.47 7.34
N ASP A 83 9.59 -20.51 7.75
CA ASP A 83 8.93 -20.52 9.06
C ASP A 83 7.52 -21.13 8.93
N GLN A 84 7.09 -21.80 9.99
CA GLN A 84 5.72 -22.26 10.16
C GLN A 84 5.10 -21.52 11.34
N ASP A 85 3.97 -20.85 11.13
CA ASP A 85 3.28 -20.10 12.17
C ASP A 85 1.78 -20.35 12.17
N HIS A 86 1.21 -20.26 13.38
CA HIS A 86 -0.22 -20.28 13.55
C HIS A 86 -0.82 -18.99 12.94
N PRO A 87 -1.98 -19.05 12.25
CA PRO A 87 -2.59 -17.89 11.61
C PRO A 87 -2.78 -16.68 12.53
N TRP A 88 -3.10 -16.90 13.80
CA TRP A 88 -3.22 -15.81 14.79
C TRP A 88 -1.92 -15.08 15.09
N ASP A 89 -0.80 -15.80 15.13
CA ASP A 89 0.49 -15.25 15.51
C ASP A 89 1.06 -14.39 14.37
N VAL A 90 0.74 -14.72 13.12
CA VAL A 90 1.20 -13.98 11.94
C VAL A 90 0.34 -12.75 11.64
N MET A 91 -0.92 -12.70 12.10
CA MET A 91 -1.86 -11.62 11.80
C MET A 91 -1.39 -10.20 12.13
N PRO A 92 -0.81 -9.92 13.30
CA PRO A 92 -0.29 -8.59 13.61
C PRO A 92 0.75 -8.11 12.58
N SER A 93 1.69 -8.98 12.22
CA SER A 93 2.77 -8.66 11.27
C SER A 93 2.24 -8.42 9.86
N LEU A 94 1.25 -9.21 9.41
CA LEU A 94 0.63 -9.02 8.11
C LEU A 94 -0.19 -7.72 8.05
N ARG A 95 -0.90 -7.36 9.12
CA ARG A 95 -1.64 -6.09 9.17
C ARG A 95 -0.71 -4.89 9.17
N GLU A 96 0.44 -4.99 9.84
CA GLU A 96 1.48 -3.95 9.82
C GLU A 96 2.08 -3.81 8.42
N ALA A 97 2.49 -4.91 7.79
CA ALA A 97 3.04 -4.89 6.43
C ALA A 97 2.03 -4.40 5.38
N LEU A 98 0.73 -4.70 5.57
CA LEU A 98 -0.36 -4.29 4.67
C LEU A 98 -1.04 -2.98 5.07
N ALA A 99 -0.45 -2.19 5.99
CA ALA A 99 -1.09 -0.98 6.51
C ALA A 99 -1.52 -0.01 5.39
N GLY A 100 -0.72 0.14 4.34
CA GLY A 100 -1.06 0.98 3.18
C GLY A 100 -2.31 0.51 2.42
N VAL A 101 -2.43 -0.80 2.16
CA VAL A 101 -3.64 -1.40 1.56
C VAL A 101 -4.85 -1.16 2.46
N LEU A 102 -4.70 -1.42 3.76
CA LEU A 102 -5.78 -1.29 4.73
C LEU A 102 -6.24 0.16 4.89
N ASP A 103 -5.33 1.14 4.79
CA ASP A 103 -5.67 2.56 4.82
C ASP A 103 -6.50 2.97 3.58
N ARG A 104 -6.08 2.56 2.38
CA ARG A 104 -6.84 2.81 1.14
C ARG A 104 -8.23 2.19 1.20
N LEU A 105 -8.34 0.96 1.70
CA LEU A 105 -9.62 0.28 1.93
C LEU A 105 -10.46 0.92 3.06
N THR A 106 -9.87 1.75 3.91
CA THR A 106 -10.58 2.53 4.95
C THR A 106 -11.14 3.83 4.39
N ARG A 107 -10.50 4.43 3.38
CA ARG A 107 -10.87 5.73 2.81
C ARG A 107 -10.77 5.71 1.27
N PRO A 108 -11.51 4.82 0.59
CA PRO A 108 -11.34 4.59 -0.84
C PRO A 108 -11.60 5.85 -1.68
N GLY A 109 -12.54 6.70 -1.27
CA GLY A 109 -12.84 7.98 -1.94
C GLY A 109 -11.79 9.07 -1.81
N SER A 110 -10.74 8.87 -1.02
CA SER A 110 -9.63 9.81 -0.81
C SER A 110 -8.26 9.23 -1.18
N ALA A 111 -8.21 7.95 -1.59
CA ALA A 111 -6.98 7.27 -1.95
C ALA A 111 -6.51 7.73 -3.35
N SER A 112 -5.38 8.43 -3.41
CA SER A 112 -4.80 8.90 -4.68
C SER A 112 -4.39 7.75 -5.60
N GLU A 113 -4.00 6.61 -5.02
CA GLU A 113 -3.57 5.42 -5.73
C GLU A 113 -4.68 4.85 -6.61
N TYR A 114 -5.95 4.93 -6.17
CA TYR A 114 -7.10 4.52 -6.99
C TYR A 114 -7.39 5.46 -8.15
N ALA A 115 -6.97 6.72 -8.04
CA ALA A 115 -7.00 7.67 -9.15
C ALA A 115 -5.83 7.46 -10.13
N LEU A 116 -4.64 7.18 -9.59
CA LEU A 116 -3.39 6.99 -10.33
C LEU A 116 -3.36 5.66 -11.10
N GLU A 117 -3.93 4.61 -10.52
CA GLU A 117 -3.82 3.24 -11.00
C GLU A 117 -5.21 2.58 -11.06
N PRO A 118 -5.97 2.78 -12.16
CA PRO A 118 -7.27 2.13 -12.34
C PRO A 118 -7.17 0.60 -12.22
N GLY A 119 -8.06 0.01 -11.41
CA GLY A 119 -8.05 -1.43 -11.13
C GLY A 119 -7.19 -1.82 -9.90
N ARG A 120 -6.48 -0.87 -9.27
CA ARG A 120 -5.79 -1.12 -7.99
C ARG A 120 -6.77 -1.55 -6.88
N GLU A 121 -8.01 -1.07 -6.91
CA GLU A 121 -9.02 -1.46 -5.93
C GLU A 121 -9.35 -2.96 -5.95
N GLU A 122 -9.31 -3.61 -7.13
CA GLU A 122 -9.56 -5.05 -7.21
C GLU A 122 -8.36 -5.85 -6.67
N ARG A 123 -7.13 -5.34 -6.83
CA ARG A 123 -5.94 -5.92 -6.20
C ARG A 123 -6.00 -5.79 -4.68
N ASP A 124 -6.32 -4.60 -4.17
CA ASP A 124 -6.46 -4.38 -2.72
C ASP A 124 -7.60 -5.24 -2.13
N LEU A 125 -8.71 -5.44 -2.86
CA LEU A 125 -9.78 -6.36 -2.47
C LEU A 125 -9.36 -7.84 -2.52
N ALA A 126 -8.47 -8.22 -3.45
CA ALA A 126 -7.90 -9.58 -3.49
C ALA A 126 -6.97 -9.82 -2.29
N VAL A 127 -6.12 -8.84 -1.94
CA VAL A 127 -5.29 -8.86 -0.72
C VAL A 127 -6.17 -9.02 0.52
N LEU A 128 -7.26 -8.24 0.63
CA LEU A 128 -8.20 -8.36 1.73
C LEU A 128 -8.81 -9.77 1.79
N THR A 129 -9.17 -10.33 0.64
CA THR A 129 -9.75 -11.68 0.56
C THR A 129 -8.76 -12.73 1.08
N GLU A 130 -7.49 -12.68 0.70
CA GLU A 130 -6.46 -13.58 1.22
C GLU A 130 -6.24 -13.39 2.73
N LEU A 131 -6.15 -12.15 3.20
CA LEU A 131 -6.00 -11.82 4.62
C LEU A 131 -7.17 -12.35 5.47
N GLU A 132 -8.42 -12.15 5.01
CA GLU A 132 -9.62 -12.71 5.63
C GLU A 132 -9.57 -14.24 5.67
N THR A 133 -9.00 -14.88 4.64
CA THR A 133 -8.86 -16.35 4.59
C THR A 133 -7.93 -16.83 5.69
N VAL A 134 -6.77 -16.20 5.83
CA VAL A 134 -5.79 -16.51 6.89
C VAL A 134 -6.47 -16.35 8.25
N TRP A 135 -7.18 -15.24 8.46
CA TRP A 135 -7.86 -14.98 9.73
C TRP A 135 -8.95 -16.03 10.04
N LEU A 136 -9.83 -16.34 9.08
CA LEU A 136 -10.87 -17.36 9.25
C LEU A 136 -10.29 -18.74 9.51
N SER A 137 -9.14 -19.06 8.91
CA SER A 137 -8.46 -20.34 9.12
C SER A 137 -8.03 -20.53 10.58
N GLY A 138 -7.63 -19.46 11.28
CA GLY A 138 -7.33 -19.46 12.71
C GLY A 138 -8.57 -19.51 13.63
N LEU A 139 -9.73 -19.09 13.12
CA LEU A 139 -11.02 -19.15 13.84
C LEU A 139 -11.71 -20.52 13.71
N SER A 140 -11.47 -21.26 12.63
CA SER A 140 -12.11 -22.55 12.36
C SER A 140 -11.95 -23.59 13.50
N PRO A 141 -10.76 -23.77 14.12
CA PRO A 141 -10.60 -24.64 15.28
C PRO A 141 -11.44 -24.21 16.50
N LEU A 142 -11.58 -22.89 16.72
CA LEU A 142 -12.40 -22.34 17.80
C LEU A 142 -13.90 -22.56 17.56
N ALA A 143 -14.35 -22.54 16.30
CA ALA A 143 -15.73 -22.84 15.94
C ALA A 143 -16.12 -24.29 16.29
N GLY A 144 -15.20 -25.24 16.08
CA GLY A 144 -15.38 -26.64 16.45
C GLY A 144 -15.45 -26.87 17.96
N LEU A 145 -14.71 -26.09 18.74
CA LEU A 145 -14.60 -26.24 20.20
C LEU A 145 -15.68 -25.46 20.98
N TYR A 146 -16.07 -24.26 20.52
CA TYR A 146 -16.89 -23.33 21.29
C TYR A 146 -18.20 -22.91 20.60
N GLY A 147 -18.43 -23.33 19.35
CA GLY A 147 -19.61 -23.01 18.57
C GLY A 147 -19.66 -21.58 18.00
N ALA A 148 -20.52 -21.36 17.01
CA ALA A 148 -20.56 -20.13 16.20
C ALA A 148 -20.79 -18.83 17.00
N ARG A 149 -21.55 -18.89 18.11
CA ARG A 149 -21.81 -17.73 18.99
C ARG A 149 -20.57 -17.26 19.77
N ALA A 150 -19.62 -18.15 20.05
CA ALA A 150 -18.38 -17.77 20.72
C ALA A 150 -17.43 -17.06 19.74
N VAL A 151 -17.36 -17.57 18.51
CA VAL A 151 -16.61 -16.98 17.40
C VAL A 151 -17.11 -15.56 17.07
N GLU A 152 -18.43 -15.35 17.01
CA GLU A 152 -19.01 -14.01 16.80
C GLU A 152 -18.58 -13.02 17.88
N ARG A 153 -18.58 -13.44 19.15
CA ARG A 153 -18.18 -12.57 20.27
C ARG A 153 -16.70 -12.21 20.19
N HIS A 154 -15.85 -13.15 19.80
CA HIS A 154 -14.42 -12.91 19.65
C HIS A 154 -14.12 -11.93 18.51
N LEU A 155 -14.80 -12.08 17.36
CA LEU A 155 -14.73 -11.13 16.24
C LEU A 155 -15.12 -9.70 16.63
N ASN A 156 -16.09 -9.54 17.54
CA ASN A 156 -16.49 -8.22 18.03
C ASN A 156 -15.53 -7.62 19.06
N HIS A 157 -14.68 -8.44 19.67
CA HIS A 157 -13.80 -8.03 20.76
C HIS A 157 -12.38 -7.66 20.27
N GLU A 158 -11.88 -8.33 19.22
CA GLU A 158 -10.51 -8.21 18.69
C GLU A 158 -10.27 -7.00 17.74
N LEU A 159 -11.18 -6.02 17.66
CA LEU A 159 -11.07 -4.88 16.74
C LEU A 159 -10.68 -3.60 17.49
N PHE A 160 -9.42 -3.19 17.37
CA PHE A 160 -8.96 -1.89 17.86
C PHE A 160 -8.47 -0.98 16.72
N ILE A 161 -9.17 0.17 16.59
CA ILE A 161 -8.81 1.48 15.98
C ILE A 161 -8.70 1.54 14.44
N PRO A 162 -9.55 2.28 13.68
CA PRO A 162 -10.60 3.22 14.06
C PRO A 162 -12.02 2.81 13.60
N ILE A 163 -12.98 3.07 14.48
CA ILE A 163 -14.17 2.27 14.73
C ILE A 163 -15.13 2.02 13.54
N GLN A 164 -15.23 2.87 12.51
CA GLN A 164 -16.27 2.68 11.49
C GLN A 164 -15.84 1.79 10.30
N ALA A 165 -14.62 1.97 9.78
CA ALA A 165 -14.11 1.13 8.70
C ALA A 165 -13.69 -0.26 9.20
N GLU A 166 -13.19 -0.35 10.43
CA GLU A 166 -12.95 -1.63 11.10
C GLU A 166 -14.26 -2.37 11.40
N LEU A 167 -15.33 -1.66 11.80
CA LEU A 167 -16.65 -2.30 11.94
C LEU A 167 -17.21 -2.77 10.59
N ALA A 168 -16.99 -2.03 9.51
CA ALA A 168 -17.40 -2.45 8.16
C ALA A 168 -16.61 -3.68 7.69
N ARG A 169 -15.28 -3.70 7.88
CA ARG A 169 -14.42 -4.86 7.62
C ARG A 169 -14.81 -6.07 8.46
N ALA A 170 -15.06 -5.87 9.75
CA ALA A 170 -15.55 -6.94 10.62
C ALA A 170 -16.93 -7.44 10.20
N GLY A 171 -17.79 -6.54 9.71
CA GLY A 171 -19.05 -6.89 9.06
C GLY A 171 -18.83 -7.77 7.82
N ALA A 172 -17.87 -7.43 6.96
CA ALA A 172 -17.51 -8.20 5.78
C ALA A 172 -16.92 -9.58 6.13
N LEU A 173 -16.01 -9.64 7.10
CA LEU A 173 -15.45 -10.89 7.61
C LEU A 173 -16.54 -11.78 8.23
N ARG A 174 -17.43 -11.18 9.03
CA ARG A 174 -18.59 -11.87 9.59
C ARG A 174 -19.49 -12.42 8.48
N SER A 175 -19.77 -11.62 7.44
CA SER A 175 -20.54 -12.04 6.27
C SER A 175 -19.93 -13.28 5.62
N ARG A 176 -18.61 -13.28 5.39
CA ARG A 176 -17.90 -14.41 4.80
C ARG A 176 -17.97 -15.67 5.66
N MET A 177 -17.67 -15.56 6.95
CA MET A 177 -17.80 -16.67 7.89
C MET A 177 -19.20 -17.29 7.87
N LEU A 178 -20.24 -16.44 7.88
CA LEU A 178 -21.63 -16.89 7.84
C LEU A 178 -21.96 -17.59 6.51
N ARG A 179 -21.43 -17.10 5.39
CA ARG A 179 -21.63 -17.74 4.06
C ARG A 179 -20.91 -19.08 3.96
N GLU A 180 -19.71 -19.23 4.51
CA GLU A 180 -19.00 -20.50 4.55
C GLU A 180 -19.75 -21.53 5.40
N ARG A 181 -20.34 -21.09 6.52
CA ARG A 181 -21.07 -21.98 7.42
C ARG A 181 -22.48 -22.33 6.94
N TYR A 182 -23.22 -21.34 6.44
CA TYR A 182 -24.65 -21.45 6.15
C TYR A 182 -24.98 -21.43 4.66
N GLY A 183 -24.00 -21.21 3.79
CA GLY A 183 -24.16 -21.09 2.33
C GLY A 183 -24.59 -19.70 1.87
N THR A 184 -24.75 -19.54 0.55
CA THR A 184 -25.19 -18.29 -0.12
C THR A 184 -26.62 -18.35 -0.67
N GLY A 185 -27.31 -19.50 -0.52
CA GLY A 185 -28.66 -19.71 -1.05
C GLY A 185 -29.77 -18.96 -0.30
N PRO A 186 -31.01 -18.95 -0.83
CA PRO A 186 -32.12 -18.14 -0.32
C PRO A 186 -32.47 -18.42 1.15
N ASP A 187 -32.19 -19.64 1.63
CA ASP A 187 -32.48 -20.07 3.00
C ASP A 187 -31.34 -19.81 4.01
N ALA A 188 -30.18 -19.33 3.55
CA ALA A 188 -28.99 -19.16 4.39
C ALA A 188 -29.24 -18.20 5.57
N ALA A 189 -29.97 -17.10 5.33
CA ALA A 189 -30.36 -16.16 6.37
C ALA A 189 -31.28 -16.81 7.41
N GLY A 190 -32.19 -17.69 6.97
CA GLY A 190 -33.08 -18.45 7.85
C GLY A 190 -32.31 -19.37 8.79
N ARG A 191 -31.37 -20.16 8.23
CA ARG A 191 -30.50 -21.04 9.02
C ARG A 191 -29.64 -20.26 10.02
N ALA A 192 -29.00 -19.18 9.57
CA ALA A 192 -28.17 -18.33 10.43
C ALA A 192 -29.00 -17.69 11.56
N ALA A 193 -30.21 -17.19 11.25
CA ALA A 193 -31.11 -16.62 12.24
C ALA A 193 -31.51 -17.63 13.32
N THR A 194 -31.91 -18.84 12.92
CA THR A 194 -32.29 -19.91 13.85
C THR A 194 -31.13 -20.35 14.73
N GLU A 195 -29.96 -20.64 14.15
CA GLU A 195 -28.82 -21.19 14.90
C GLU A 195 -28.18 -20.14 15.82
N LEU A 196 -28.08 -18.88 15.37
CA LEU A 196 -27.48 -17.80 16.14
C LEU A 196 -28.48 -17.15 17.11
N GLY A 197 -29.79 -17.38 16.93
CA GLY A 197 -30.84 -16.75 17.72
C GLY A 197 -31.01 -15.27 17.36
N TRP A 198 -30.84 -14.92 16.09
CA TRP A 198 -31.02 -13.56 15.59
C TRP A 198 -32.37 -13.39 14.91
N ASP A 199 -32.79 -12.13 14.77
CA ASP A 199 -33.82 -11.77 13.82
C ASP A 199 -33.36 -12.04 12.36
N ILE A 200 -34.31 -12.40 11.50
CA ILE A 200 -34.06 -12.74 10.10
C ILE A 200 -33.52 -11.54 9.29
N GLY A 201 -33.95 -10.32 9.61
CA GLY A 201 -33.43 -9.09 9.03
C GLY A 201 -31.98 -8.87 9.43
N LYS A 202 -31.64 -9.02 10.72
CA LYS A 202 -30.25 -8.95 11.22
C LYS A 202 -29.35 -9.98 10.52
N ALA A 203 -29.81 -11.22 10.36
CA ALA A 203 -29.06 -12.26 9.66
C ALA A 203 -28.85 -11.94 8.18
N ARG A 204 -29.86 -11.37 7.51
CA ARG A 204 -29.76 -10.95 6.10
C ARG A 204 -28.74 -9.81 5.93
N THR A 205 -28.80 -8.77 6.76
CA THR A 205 -27.83 -7.67 6.73
C THR A 205 -26.41 -8.18 7.00
N ALA A 206 -26.24 -9.05 8.01
CA ALA A 206 -24.94 -9.63 8.30
C ALA A 206 -24.39 -10.48 7.14
N LEU A 207 -25.24 -11.23 6.43
CA LEU A 207 -24.84 -11.99 5.24
C LEU A 207 -24.55 -11.09 4.04
N ALA A 208 -25.17 -9.92 3.90
CA ALA A 208 -24.98 -9.00 2.78
C ALA A 208 -23.76 -8.07 2.94
N ALA A 209 -23.33 -7.79 4.19
CA ALA A 209 -22.31 -6.79 4.51
C ALA A 209 -21.00 -6.92 3.71
N GLY A 210 -20.58 -8.14 3.35
CA GLY A 210 -19.37 -8.35 2.54
C GLY A 210 -19.49 -7.83 1.10
N ASP A 211 -20.66 -7.94 0.46
CA ASP A 211 -20.85 -7.42 -0.89
C ASP A 211 -21.05 -5.91 -0.87
N GLU A 212 -21.78 -5.40 0.13
CA GLU A 212 -21.97 -3.96 0.35
C GLU A 212 -20.62 -3.25 0.56
N TYR A 213 -19.72 -3.83 1.36
CA TYR A 213 -18.40 -3.27 1.59
C TYR A 213 -17.55 -3.21 0.31
N ARG A 214 -17.53 -4.30 -0.48
CA ARG A 214 -16.81 -4.32 -1.77
C ARG A 214 -17.37 -3.29 -2.76
N GLN A 215 -18.69 -3.15 -2.83
CA GLN A 215 -19.31 -2.12 -3.67
C GLN A 215 -18.93 -0.72 -3.20
N TRP A 216 -18.96 -0.47 -1.90
CA TRP A 216 -18.55 0.82 -1.33
C TRP A 216 -17.08 1.16 -1.64
N VAL A 217 -16.16 0.17 -1.63
CA VAL A 217 -14.77 0.38 -2.05
C VAL A 217 -14.69 0.79 -3.52
N ARG A 218 -15.42 0.11 -4.42
CA ARG A 218 -15.47 0.44 -5.86
C ARG A 218 -16.05 1.83 -6.12
N ASP A 219 -17.14 2.17 -5.46
CA ASP A 219 -17.77 3.49 -5.54
C ASP A 219 -16.82 4.57 -5.02
N GLY A 220 -16.08 4.28 -3.96
CA GLY A 220 -15.00 5.12 -3.45
C GLY A 220 -13.89 5.32 -4.47
N ALA A 221 -13.38 4.24 -5.08
CA ALA A 221 -12.35 4.31 -6.11
C ALA A 221 -12.80 5.14 -7.33
N ALA A 222 -14.05 4.97 -7.77
CA ALA A 222 -14.65 5.81 -8.82
C ALA A 222 -14.68 7.29 -8.41
N ARG A 223 -15.13 7.59 -7.19
CA ARG A 223 -15.14 8.94 -6.65
C ARG A 223 -13.74 9.56 -6.52
N ALA A 224 -12.72 8.76 -6.21
CA ALA A 224 -11.34 9.22 -6.16
C ALA A 224 -10.85 9.65 -7.54
N ARG A 225 -11.11 8.85 -8.59
CA ARG A 225 -10.78 9.20 -9.99
C ARG A 225 -11.45 10.48 -10.47
N ASP A 226 -12.69 10.71 -10.06
CA ASP A 226 -13.43 11.91 -10.46
C ASP A 226 -12.91 13.19 -9.79
N ARG A 227 -12.36 13.08 -8.57
CA ARG A 227 -12.01 14.24 -7.74
C ARG A 227 -10.52 14.55 -7.69
N ILE A 228 -9.67 13.55 -7.81
CA ILE A 228 -8.22 13.70 -7.67
C ILE A 228 -7.65 13.94 -9.06
N ALA A 229 -7.14 15.14 -9.28
CA ALA A 229 -6.53 15.53 -10.54
C ALA A 229 -5.15 14.86 -10.70
N VAL A 230 -5.11 13.73 -11.40
CA VAL A 230 -3.84 13.07 -11.77
C VAL A 230 -3.10 13.91 -12.79
N ARG A 231 -1.86 14.28 -12.47
CA ARG A 231 -0.94 15.00 -13.35
C ARG A 231 0.03 14.01 -13.99
N ARG A 232 0.37 14.24 -15.25
CA ARG A 232 1.32 13.42 -16.01
C ARG A 232 2.41 14.30 -16.58
N PRO A 233 3.67 13.83 -16.59
CA PRO A 233 4.73 14.55 -17.28
C PRO A 233 4.38 14.70 -18.77
N PRO A 234 4.65 15.86 -19.40
CA PRO A 234 4.35 16.08 -20.81
C PRO A 234 5.24 15.30 -21.79
N GLY A 235 6.38 14.76 -21.33
CA GLY A 235 7.33 14.01 -22.15
C GLY A 235 7.69 12.64 -21.57
N GLU A 236 8.41 11.84 -22.36
CA GLU A 236 8.87 10.50 -21.96
C GLU A 236 10.00 10.61 -20.93
N THR A 237 9.72 10.19 -19.68
CA THR A 237 10.67 10.24 -18.57
C THR A 237 11.59 9.03 -18.50
N GLY A 238 11.22 7.93 -19.17
CA GLY A 238 11.88 6.62 -19.05
C GLY A 238 11.41 5.80 -17.84
N LEU A 239 10.49 6.33 -17.03
CA LEU A 239 9.85 5.63 -15.91
C LEU A 239 8.57 4.93 -16.37
N PRO A 240 8.10 3.90 -15.63
CA PRO A 240 6.74 3.39 -15.79
C PRO A 240 5.70 4.51 -15.65
N ASP A 241 4.69 4.54 -16.51
CA ASP A 241 3.68 5.61 -16.57
C ASP A 241 3.02 5.92 -15.22
N VAL A 242 2.72 4.88 -14.43
CA VAL A 242 2.11 5.03 -13.10
C VAL A 242 3.06 5.74 -12.14
N LEU A 243 4.35 5.38 -12.15
CA LEU A 243 5.36 6.02 -11.30
C LEU A 243 5.59 7.48 -11.73
N ALA A 244 5.69 7.72 -13.03
CA ALA A 244 5.82 9.07 -13.58
C ALA A 244 4.63 9.98 -13.20
N ALA A 245 3.40 9.45 -13.32
CA ALA A 245 2.19 10.15 -12.90
C ALA A 245 2.12 10.37 -11.38
N THR A 246 2.59 9.40 -10.59
CA THR A 246 2.63 9.50 -9.12
C THR A 246 3.56 10.62 -8.68
N LEU A 247 4.78 10.65 -9.22
CA LEU A 247 5.77 11.68 -8.91
C LEU A 247 5.30 13.07 -9.37
N MET A 248 4.73 13.17 -10.57
CA MET A 248 4.20 14.43 -11.09
C MET A 248 3.00 14.94 -10.28
N THR A 249 2.10 14.04 -9.89
CA THR A 249 0.94 14.39 -9.06
C THR A 249 1.37 14.81 -7.66
N ALA A 250 2.39 14.15 -7.10
CA ALA A 250 2.99 14.54 -5.83
C ALA A 250 3.64 15.91 -5.90
N ALA A 251 4.46 16.18 -6.92
CA ALA A 251 5.11 17.48 -7.13
C ALA A 251 4.11 18.62 -7.25
N CYS A 252 3.05 18.42 -8.05
CA CYS A 252 2.02 19.42 -8.28
C CYS A 252 1.03 19.57 -7.12
N ALA A 253 1.05 18.66 -6.13
CA ALA A 253 0.20 18.65 -4.94
C ALA A 253 -1.13 19.43 -5.06
N TYR A 254 -1.21 20.60 -4.43
CA TYR A 254 -2.37 21.50 -4.40
C TYR A 254 -2.23 22.69 -5.36
N GLU A 255 -1.25 22.66 -6.25
CA GLU A 255 -0.91 23.77 -7.12
C GLU A 255 -1.94 23.98 -8.24
N ASP A 256 -2.17 25.25 -8.56
CA ASP A 256 -3.05 25.68 -9.65
C ASP A 256 -2.35 25.52 -11.01
N VAL A 257 -2.23 24.26 -11.44
CA VAL A 257 -1.62 23.89 -12.73
C VAL A 257 -2.49 24.36 -13.90
N VAL A 258 -1.87 25.06 -14.84
CA VAL A 258 -2.47 25.53 -16.10
C VAL A 258 -1.98 24.66 -17.27
N PRO A 259 -2.81 23.75 -17.81
CA PRO A 259 -2.39 22.86 -18.89
C PRO A 259 -2.08 23.58 -20.20
N GLY A 260 -1.14 23.03 -20.98
CA GLY A 260 -0.89 23.44 -22.37
C GLY A 260 -0.17 24.78 -22.55
N ARG A 261 0.21 25.46 -21.46
CA ARG A 261 0.96 26.71 -21.53
C ARG A 261 2.46 26.42 -21.75
N PRO A 262 3.07 26.88 -22.85
CA PRO A 262 4.48 26.59 -23.13
C PRO A 262 5.41 27.36 -22.18
N SER A 263 6.61 26.82 -21.97
CA SER A 263 7.65 27.52 -21.22
C SER A 263 8.02 28.82 -21.94
N PRO A 264 8.16 29.96 -21.22
CA PRO A 264 8.62 31.22 -21.81
C PRO A 264 10.12 31.16 -22.18
N VAL A 265 10.86 30.20 -21.63
CA VAL A 265 12.29 29.97 -21.89
C VAL A 265 12.52 28.60 -22.51
N PRO A 266 13.46 28.45 -23.47
CA PRO A 266 13.87 27.13 -23.96
C PRO A 266 14.38 26.27 -22.81
N LEU A 267 13.86 25.04 -22.70
CA LEU A 267 14.27 24.09 -21.66
C LEU A 267 15.22 23.05 -22.25
N PRO A 268 16.24 22.62 -21.48
CA PRO A 268 16.90 21.35 -21.74
C PRO A 268 15.88 20.21 -21.86
N ASP A 269 16.14 19.26 -22.75
CA ASP A 269 15.22 18.15 -23.05
C ASP A 269 14.85 17.33 -21.81
N GLU A 270 15.79 17.19 -20.87
CA GLU A 270 15.56 16.47 -19.62
C GLU A 270 14.57 17.19 -18.70
N LEU A 271 14.68 18.52 -18.56
CA LEU A 271 13.77 19.34 -17.77
C LEU A 271 12.40 19.49 -18.45
N ALA A 272 12.38 19.57 -19.78
CA ALA A 272 11.16 19.69 -20.56
C ALA A 272 10.19 18.51 -20.31
N ARG A 273 10.71 17.31 -20.05
CA ARG A 273 9.90 16.11 -19.75
C ARG A 273 9.07 16.25 -18.48
N TRP A 274 9.55 17.04 -17.51
CA TRP A 274 8.93 17.26 -16.20
C TRP A 274 8.32 18.65 -16.05
N TYR A 275 8.14 19.36 -17.16
CA TYR A 275 7.65 20.73 -17.18
C TYR A 275 6.17 20.83 -16.77
N VAL A 276 5.85 21.89 -16.03
CA VAL A 276 4.49 22.29 -15.67
C VAL A 276 4.40 23.81 -15.57
N PHE A 277 3.25 24.37 -15.94
CA PHE A 277 2.96 25.77 -15.66
C PHE A 277 2.01 25.88 -14.46
N VAL A 278 2.42 26.63 -13.43
CA VAL A 278 1.63 26.89 -12.23
C VAL A 278 1.21 28.35 -12.24
N GLN A 279 -0.06 28.66 -11.94
CA GLN A 279 -0.59 30.02 -12.06
C GLN A 279 0.18 31.04 -11.21
N GLY A 280 0.59 30.68 -10.00
CA GLY A 280 1.38 31.54 -9.10
C GLY A 280 2.88 31.57 -9.41
N LEU A 281 3.48 30.42 -9.73
CA LEU A 281 4.93 30.26 -9.87
C LEU A 281 5.44 30.41 -11.31
N GLY A 282 4.56 30.35 -12.30
CA GLY A 282 4.90 30.39 -13.72
C GLY A 282 5.42 29.04 -14.23
N ALA A 283 6.42 29.10 -15.12
CA ALA A 283 7.08 27.94 -15.70
C ALA A 283 7.95 27.21 -14.68
N CYS A 284 7.55 25.98 -14.35
CA CYS A 284 8.16 25.15 -13.34
C CYS A 284 8.56 23.78 -13.89
N VAL A 285 9.37 23.06 -13.11
CA VAL A 285 9.71 21.66 -13.31
C VAL A 285 9.36 20.90 -12.03
N ALA A 286 8.79 19.71 -12.17
CA ALA A 286 8.65 18.78 -11.05
C ALA A 286 10.02 18.17 -10.71
N VAL A 287 10.46 18.35 -9.46
CA VAL A 287 11.79 17.98 -8.98
C VAL A 287 11.73 17.26 -7.64
N ALA A 288 12.64 16.32 -7.44
CA ALA A 288 12.97 15.76 -6.13
C ALA A 288 13.98 16.69 -5.45
N VAL A 289 13.61 17.21 -4.28
CA VAL A 289 14.47 18.05 -3.46
C VAL A 289 15.48 17.15 -2.73
N GLU A 290 16.78 17.36 -2.97
CA GLU A 290 17.81 16.44 -2.46
C GLU A 290 17.80 16.30 -0.94
N ASP A 291 17.60 17.41 -0.22
CA ASP A 291 17.62 17.44 1.24
C ASP A 291 16.39 16.77 1.88
N ALA A 292 15.26 16.74 1.17
CA ALA A 292 14.02 16.11 1.63
C ALA A 292 13.91 14.63 1.20
N TYR A 293 14.71 14.19 0.22
CA TYR A 293 14.58 12.87 -0.36
C TYR A 293 14.99 11.77 0.63
N THR A 294 14.09 10.81 0.81
CA THR A 294 14.37 9.54 1.49
C THR A 294 14.02 8.37 0.56
N PRO A 295 14.87 7.34 0.43
CA PRO A 295 14.66 6.24 -0.52
C PRO A 295 13.31 5.52 -0.38
N ASP A 296 12.83 5.39 0.84
CA ASP A 296 11.56 4.71 1.18
C ASP A 296 10.44 5.71 1.54
N GLY A 297 10.69 7.01 1.35
CA GLY A 297 9.75 8.07 1.69
C GLY A 297 8.60 8.21 0.70
N SER A 298 7.51 8.83 1.16
CA SER A 298 6.41 9.17 0.26
C SER A 298 6.88 10.24 -0.73
N PRO A 299 6.59 10.11 -2.04
CA PRO A 299 6.84 11.16 -3.02
C PRO A 299 6.32 12.53 -2.62
N ARG A 300 5.25 12.60 -1.83
CA ARG A 300 4.70 13.87 -1.35
C ARG A 300 5.65 14.61 -0.41
N ASP A 301 6.59 13.91 0.20
CA ASP A 301 7.49 14.50 1.20
C ASP A 301 8.67 15.20 0.51
N TYR A 302 9.04 14.78 -0.71
CA TYR A 302 10.26 15.28 -1.39
C TYR A 302 10.04 15.82 -2.80
N MET A 303 8.93 15.52 -3.47
CA MET A 303 8.63 16.06 -4.80
C MET A 303 7.98 17.44 -4.67
N ARG A 304 8.52 18.43 -5.39
CA ARG A 304 7.97 19.79 -5.47
C ARG A 304 7.99 20.29 -6.91
N VAL A 305 7.17 21.30 -7.20
CA VAL A 305 7.34 22.10 -8.41
C VAL A 305 8.26 23.27 -8.09
N ALA A 306 9.26 23.50 -8.94
CA ALA A 306 10.19 24.60 -8.75
C ALA A 306 10.28 25.45 -10.02
N PRO A 307 10.31 26.79 -9.91
CA PRO A 307 10.55 27.67 -11.05
C PRO A 307 11.79 27.24 -11.83
N VAL A 308 11.69 27.19 -13.16
CA VAL A 308 12.79 26.74 -14.03
C VAL A 308 14.08 27.49 -13.72
N ALA A 309 13.99 28.80 -13.51
CA ALA A 309 15.14 29.64 -13.21
C ALA A 309 15.88 29.18 -11.94
N MET A 310 15.15 28.79 -10.88
CA MET A 310 15.74 28.27 -9.65
C MET A 310 16.47 26.96 -9.88
N VAL A 311 15.86 26.01 -10.60
CA VAL A 311 16.47 24.70 -10.88
C VAL A 311 17.74 24.84 -11.72
N VAL A 312 17.72 25.73 -12.72
CA VAL A 312 18.90 25.99 -13.56
C VAL A 312 20.02 26.65 -12.76
N GLN A 313 19.69 27.59 -11.87
CA GLN A 313 20.67 28.28 -11.03
C GLN A 313 21.28 27.37 -9.96
N ALA A 314 20.46 26.54 -9.30
CA ALA A 314 20.92 25.58 -8.30
C ALA A 314 21.70 24.41 -8.93
N GLY A 315 21.48 24.15 -10.22
CA GLY A 315 21.96 22.96 -10.89
C GLY A 315 21.10 21.74 -10.59
N TRP A 316 21.17 20.73 -11.44
CA TRP A 316 20.34 19.54 -11.32
C TRP A 316 21.06 18.31 -11.85
N SER A 317 20.56 17.13 -11.47
CA SER A 317 21.00 15.85 -11.99
C SER A 317 19.79 14.96 -12.31
N VAL A 318 19.96 14.01 -13.25
CA VAL A 318 18.96 12.95 -13.49
C VAL A 318 19.38 11.70 -12.75
N ARG A 319 18.47 11.12 -11.96
CA ARG A 319 18.63 9.79 -11.37
C ARG A 319 17.38 8.99 -11.69
N ASP A 320 17.57 7.87 -12.39
CA ASP A 320 16.48 6.97 -12.81
C ASP A 320 15.31 7.72 -13.48
N GLY A 321 15.61 8.72 -14.32
CA GLY A 321 14.61 9.51 -15.03
C GLY A 321 13.93 10.63 -14.22
N VAL A 322 14.28 10.82 -12.95
CA VAL A 322 13.78 11.90 -12.07
C VAL A 322 14.81 13.03 -11.97
N ILE A 323 14.33 14.28 -11.93
CA ILE A 323 15.17 15.47 -11.74
C ILE A 323 15.42 15.68 -10.25
N PHE A 324 16.69 15.69 -9.84
CA PHE A 324 17.14 16.03 -8.50
C PHE A 324 17.82 17.39 -8.49
N SER A 325 17.49 18.24 -7.53
CA SER A 325 18.04 19.59 -7.40
C SER A 325 18.27 19.95 -5.91
N PRO A 326 19.40 20.57 -5.56
CA PRO A 326 19.69 21.02 -4.19
C PRO A 326 19.01 22.38 -3.93
N LEU A 327 17.68 22.40 -4.01
CA LEU A 327 16.88 23.60 -3.76
C LEU A 327 16.83 23.91 -2.26
N PRO A 328 16.73 25.19 -1.88
CA PRO A 328 16.63 25.58 -0.47
C PRO A 328 15.30 25.07 0.10
N TYR A 329 15.38 24.08 0.99
CA TYR A 329 14.22 23.46 1.62
C TYR A 329 14.06 23.92 3.06
N ALA A 330 12.86 24.39 3.41
CA ALA A 330 12.50 24.85 4.73
C ALA A 330 11.69 23.76 5.46
N GLU A 331 12.33 23.00 6.34
CA GLU A 331 11.67 21.93 7.11
C GLU A 331 10.42 22.38 7.87
N TYR A 332 10.37 23.63 8.32
CA TYR A 332 9.23 24.18 9.07
C TYR A 332 8.03 24.52 8.18
N LEU A 333 8.25 24.76 6.89
CA LEU A 333 7.20 24.96 5.88
C LEU A 333 6.84 23.66 5.18
N ASP A 334 7.69 22.64 5.29
CA ASP A 334 7.65 21.44 4.45
C ASP A 334 7.61 21.82 2.96
N ASP A 335 8.40 22.82 2.56
CA ASP A 335 8.42 23.34 1.19
C ASP A 335 9.76 24.00 0.81
N ILE A 336 9.93 24.29 -0.48
CA ILE A 336 11.06 25.07 -0.99
C ILE A 336 10.87 26.57 -0.73
N GLU A 337 11.95 27.25 -0.38
CA GLU A 337 11.96 28.71 -0.28
C GLU A 337 12.06 29.32 -1.69
N TYR A 338 10.97 29.93 -2.15
CA TYR A 338 10.91 30.52 -3.48
C TYR A 338 11.67 31.86 -3.56
N ASP A 339 12.56 31.98 -4.53
CA ASP A 339 13.16 33.26 -4.92
C ASP A 339 12.18 34.04 -5.80
N GLU A 340 11.71 35.20 -5.33
CA GLU A 340 10.76 36.05 -6.06
C GLU A 340 11.27 36.49 -7.43
N GLU A 341 12.58 36.75 -7.59
CA GLU A 341 13.15 37.13 -8.88
C GLU A 341 13.07 35.96 -9.85
N ALA A 342 13.35 34.75 -9.39
CA ALA A 342 13.24 33.54 -10.18
C ALA A 342 11.78 33.17 -10.52
N VAL A 343 10.84 33.40 -9.61
CA VAL A 343 9.39 33.25 -9.87
C VAL A 343 8.95 34.23 -10.96
N ARG A 344 9.31 35.51 -10.86
CA ARG A 344 8.98 36.51 -11.88
C ARG A 344 9.63 36.20 -13.22
N ALA A 345 10.89 35.77 -13.23
CA ALA A 345 11.60 35.35 -14.43
C ALA A 345 10.92 34.14 -15.12
N SER A 346 10.28 33.28 -14.32
CA SER A 346 9.49 32.14 -14.81
C SER A 346 8.07 32.52 -15.23
N GLY A 347 7.68 33.79 -15.12
CA GLY A 347 6.35 34.30 -15.48
C GLY A 347 5.28 34.08 -14.42
N GLY A 348 5.69 33.82 -13.18
CA GLY A 348 4.81 33.81 -12.01
C GLY A 348 4.47 35.22 -11.52
N THR A 349 3.48 35.29 -10.63
CA THR A 349 3.11 36.53 -9.93
C THR A 349 3.86 36.60 -8.61
N SER A 350 4.26 37.81 -8.17
CA SER A 350 4.85 37.97 -6.82
C SER A 350 3.93 37.31 -5.78
N LEU A 351 4.50 36.51 -4.89
CA LEU A 351 3.79 36.00 -3.73
C LEU A 351 3.20 37.20 -2.97
N PRO A 352 1.94 37.14 -2.48
CA PRO A 352 1.42 38.23 -1.67
C PRO A 352 2.35 38.40 -0.46
N ASP A 353 2.86 39.63 -0.28
CA ASP A 353 3.53 40.03 0.96
C ASP A 353 2.59 39.70 2.12
N GLU A 354 2.86 38.62 2.86
CA GLU A 354 2.41 38.52 4.24
C GLU A 354 3.23 39.52 5.04
N SER A 355 2.83 40.79 4.96
CA SER A 355 3.22 41.85 5.88
C SER A 355 2.13 42.01 6.96
N PRO A 356 2.53 42.39 8.19
CA PRO A 356 2.12 41.77 9.45
C PRO A 356 0.70 42.06 9.95
#